data_AF-A0A931CG71-F1
#
_entry.id   AF-A0A931CG71-F1
#
_cell.length_a   1.000
_cell.length_b   1.000
_cell.length_c   1.000
_cell.angle_alpha   90.00
_cell.angle_beta   90.00
_cell.angle_gamma   90.00
#
_symmetry.space_group_name_H-M   'P 1'
#
loop_
_entity.id
_entity.type
_entity.pdbx_description
1 polymer ?
#
loop_
_entity_poly.entity_id
_entity_poly.type
_entity_poly.pdbx_seq_one_letter_code
_entity_poly.pdbx_strand_id
1 'polypeptide(L)'
;MDEEVVVALQQVLLDGKPMTAGQERRLLPGLDVAAYDRLHFHISAGNRGIEKMHTRILFGTPLQGVTLLADSTVWFEDSVSEREFSFETPASYGGTGFVMSVPVVAPLLYDVILRNTGASDKPNIYVTVLAQEI
;
A
#
# COMPACT_ATOMS: atom_id res chain seq x y z
N MET A 1 -2.40 32.21 -18.81
CA MET A 1 -1.67 30.93 -18.90
C MET A 1 -1.57 30.49 -17.46
N ASP A 2 -2.60 29.80 -16.99
CA ASP A 2 -2.62 29.27 -15.64
C ASP A 2 -1.74 28.02 -15.69
N GLU A 3 -0.64 28.02 -14.95
CA GLU A 3 0.15 26.82 -14.72
C GLU A 3 -0.77 25.82 -14.04
N GLU A 4 -1.11 24.74 -14.74
CA GLU A 4 -1.76 23.59 -14.16
C GLU A 4 -0.84 23.07 -13.05
N VAL A 5 -1.30 23.23 -11.80
CA VAL A 5 -0.57 22.74 -10.64
C VAL A 5 -0.55 21.22 -10.77
N VAL A 6 0.61 20.66 -11.14
CA VAL A 6 0.86 19.21 -11.16
C VAL A 6 0.54 18.69 -9.76
N VAL A 7 -0.53 17.92 -9.63
CA VAL A 7 -0.92 17.35 -8.33
C VAL A 7 -0.21 16.02 -8.20
N ALA A 8 0.98 16.04 -7.61
CA ALA A 8 1.60 14.81 -7.12
C ALA A 8 0.65 14.16 -6.10
N LEU A 9 0.28 12.89 -6.32
CA LEU A 9 -0.46 12.12 -5.32
C LEU A 9 0.37 12.07 -4.05
N GLN A 10 -0.21 12.48 -2.92
CA GLN A 10 0.33 12.24 -1.60
C GLN A 10 -0.82 11.93 -0.66
N GLN A 11 -0.87 10.69 -0.17
CA GLN A 11 -1.93 10.24 0.72
C GLN A 11 -1.40 9.42 1.88
N VAL A 12 -1.83 9.80 3.10
CA VAL A 12 -1.57 9.02 4.31
C VAL A 12 -2.57 7.87 4.38
N LEU A 13 -2.07 6.63 4.37
CA LEU A 13 -2.88 5.41 4.46
C LEU A 13 -2.98 4.89 5.89
N LEU A 14 -1.96 5.15 6.71
CA LEU A 14 -1.94 4.79 8.12
C LEU A 14 -1.08 5.80 8.90
N ASP A 15 -1.59 6.26 10.03
CA ASP A 15 -0.91 7.24 10.88
C ASP A 15 -0.80 6.75 12.33
N GLY A 16 0.42 6.41 12.75
CA GLY A 16 0.78 6.17 14.15
C GLY A 16 -0.02 5.08 14.84
N LYS A 17 -0.40 4.00 14.14
CA LYS A 17 -1.20 2.92 14.73
C LYS A 17 -0.35 1.72 15.13
N PRO A 18 -0.54 1.13 16.33
CA PRO A 18 0.20 -0.05 16.75
C PRO A 18 -0.12 -1.27 15.88
N MET A 19 0.83 -2.21 15.81
CA MET A 19 0.67 -3.54 15.25
C MET A 19 1.30 -4.57 16.18
N THR A 20 0.49 -5.50 16.72
CA THR A 20 1.02 -6.59 17.56
C THR A 20 1.79 -7.60 16.73
N ALA A 21 2.63 -8.41 17.36
CA ALA A 21 3.25 -9.57 16.72
C ALA A 21 2.19 -10.47 16.06
N GLY A 22 2.43 -10.87 14.81
CA GLY A 22 1.50 -11.68 14.02
C GLY A 22 0.31 -10.93 13.43
N GLN A 23 0.08 -9.65 13.77
CA GLN A 23 -1.06 -8.89 13.29
C GLN A 23 -0.94 -8.58 11.79
N GLU A 24 -2.07 -8.70 11.09
CA GLU A 24 -2.27 -8.18 9.74
C GLU A 24 -3.22 -6.97 9.78
N ARG A 25 -2.97 -5.99 8.91
CA ARG A 25 -3.83 -4.83 8.69
C ARG A 25 -3.96 -4.59 7.20
N ARG A 26 -5.21 -4.50 6.73
CA ARG A 26 -5.59 -4.08 5.38
C ARG A 26 -5.95 -2.61 5.41
N LEU A 27 -5.42 -1.82 4.48
CA LEU A 27 -5.65 -0.37 4.43
C LEU A 27 -6.70 0.04 3.39
N LEU A 28 -7.05 -0.85 2.45
CA LEU A 28 -8.18 -0.70 1.50
C LEU A 28 -8.32 0.73 0.94
N PRO A 29 -7.26 1.29 0.33
CA PRO A 29 -7.24 2.71 0.00
C PRO A 29 -8.19 3.06 -1.16
N GLY A 30 -8.51 2.11 -2.05
CA GLY A 30 -9.49 2.29 -3.13
C GLY A 30 -9.17 3.47 -4.05
N LEU A 31 -7.90 3.65 -4.42
CA LEU A 31 -7.43 4.84 -5.14
C LEU A 31 -7.35 4.62 -6.64
N ASP A 32 -7.93 5.54 -7.41
CA ASP A 32 -7.66 5.66 -8.83
C ASP A 32 -6.23 6.21 -9.00
N VAL A 33 -5.41 5.41 -9.66
CA VAL A 33 -3.98 5.67 -9.89
C VAL A 33 -3.64 5.60 -11.37
N ALA A 34 -4.64 5.62 -12.25
CA ALA A 34 -4.47 5.47 -13.70
C ALA A 34 -3.61 6.58 -14.34
N ALA A 35 -3.49 7.73 -13.69
CA ALA A 35 -2.71 8.87 -14.17
C ALA A 35 -1.20 8.79 -13.86
N TYR A 36 -0.77 7.79 -13.07
CA TYR A 36 0.62 7.71 -12.59
C TYR A 36 1.35 6.49 -13.15
N ASP A 37 2.65 6.62 -13.37
CA ASP A 37 3.50 5.49 -13.79
C ASP A 37 3.94 4.61 -12.62
N ARG A 38 4.11 5.20 -11.44
CA ARG A 38 4.74 4.56 -10.29
C ARG A 38 4.20 5.11 -8.97
N LEU A 39 3.99 4.22 -8.02
CA LEU A 39 3.63 4.55 -6.65
C LEU A 39 4.81 4.24 -5.72
N HIS A 40 5.06 5.15 -4.80
CA HIS A 40 6.06 5.05 -3.74
C HIS A 40 5.37 4.92 -2.40
N PHE A 41 5.47 3.74 -1.79
CA PHE A 41 4.94 3.47 -0.46
C PHE A 41 6.05 3.66 0.56
N HIS A 42 5.84 4.58 1.48
CA HIS A 42 6.72 4.84 2.61
C HIS A 42 6.14 4.14 3.83
N ILE A 43 6.82 3.10 4.32
CA ILE A 43 6.39 2.32 5.49
C ILE A 43 7.42 2.55 6.60
N SER A 44 6.97 2.99 7.77
CA SER A 44 7.84 3.29 8.91
C SER A 44 7.24 2.88 10.25
N ALA A 45 8.11 2.50 11.18
CA ALA A 45 7.80 2.26 12.58
C ALA A 45 8.15 3.48 13.49
N GLY A 46 8.24 4.68 12.89
CA GLY A 46 8.66 5.90 13.57
C GLY A 46 10.13 5.84 13.97
N ASN A 47 10.38 5.75 15.28
CA ASN A 47 11.73 5.67 15.86
C ASN A 47 12.15 4.24 16.27
N ARG A 48 11.35 3.21 15.95
CA ARG A 48 11.69 1.81 16.23
C ARG A 48 12.05 1.05 14.95
N GLY A 49 12.71 -0.10 15.12
CA GLY A 49 13.00 -1.02 14.04
C GLY A 49 11.72 -1.55 13.38
N ILE A 50 11.80 -1.76 12.07
CA ILE A 50 10.68 -2.30 11.26
C ILE A 50 10.98 -3.70 10.73
N GLU A 51 11.98 -4.39 11.27
CA GLU A 51 12.33 -5.77 10.89
C GLU A 51 11.11 -6.69 10.88
N LYS A 52 11.08 -7.64 9.93
CA LYS A 52 9.94 -8.55 9.75
C LYS A 52 8.59 -7.84 9.56
N MET A 53 8.59 -6.65 8.94
CA MET A 53 7.38 -6.09 8.34
C MET A 53 7.24 -6.61 6.91
N HIS A 54 6.13 -7.30 6.65
CA HIS A 54 5.71 -7.69 5.32
C HIS A 54 4.69 -6.69 4.80
N THR A 55 4.89 -6.19 3.58
CA THR A 55 3.96 -5.30 2.88
C THR A 55 3.57 -5.93 1.56
N ARG A 56 2.27 -5.90 1.26
CA ARG A 56 1.69 -6.38 0.00
C ARG A 56 0.79 -5.31 -0.60
N ILE A 57 0.94 -5.06 -1.90
CA ILE A 57 0.21 -4.05 -2.65
C ILE A 57 -0.57 -4.76 -3.75
N LEU A 58 -1.87 -4.50 -3.82
CA LEU A 58 -2.79 -5.12 -4.77
C LEU A 58 -3.39 -4.07 -5.70
N PHE A 59 -3.22 -4.30 -7.00
CA PHE A 59 -3.88 -3.55 -8.06
C PHE A 59 -5.00 -4.37 -8.68
N GLY A 60 -6.06 -3.69 -9.11
CA GLY A 60 -7.17 -4.30 -9.83
C GLY A 60 -7.64 -3.44 -11.00
N THR A 61 -8.28 -4.08 -11.97
CA THR A 61 -9.04 -3.39 -13.00
C THR A 61 -10.52 -3.51 -12.63
N PRO A 62 -11.25 -2.41 -12.42
CA PRO A 62 -12.68 -2.50 -12.18
C PRO A 62 -13.36 -3.06 -13.43
N LEU A 63 -14.32 -3.96 -13.23
CA LEU A 63 -15.17 -4.42 -14.33
C LEU A 63 -16.02 -3.24 -14.80
N GLN A 64 -16.05 -3.00 -16.10
CA GLN A 64 -16.85 -1.91 -16.67
C GLN A 64 -18.28 -1.99 -16.14
N GLY A 65 -18.71 -0.94 -15.41
CA GLY A 65 -20.06 -0.81 -14.86
C GLY A 65 -20.28 -1.38 -13.45
N VAL A 66 -19.25 -1.93 -12.80
CA VAL A 66 -19.36 -2.42 -11.41
C VAL A 66 -18.37 -1.70 -10.52
N THR A 67 -18.86 -0.79 -9.69
CA THR A 67 -18.11 -0.28 -8.53
C THR A 67 -17.72 -1.48 -7.67
N LEU A 68 -16.42 -1.73 -7.51
CA LEU A 68 -15.93 -2.76 -6.58
C LEU A 68 -16.34 -2.32 -5.17
N LEU A 69 -17.39 -2.95 -4.64
CA LEU A 69 -17.91 -2.66 -3.32
C LEU A 69 -16.88 -3.11 -2.28
N ALA A 70 -16.41 -2.15 -1.48
CA ALA A 70 -15.34 -2.29 -0.48
C ALA A 70 -15.62 -3.27 0.68
N ASP A 71 -16.68 -4.08 0.61
CA ASP A 71 -17.11 -5.00 1.67
C ASP A 71 -17.62 -6.35 1.15
N SER A 72 -17.33 -6.70 -0.10
CA SER A 72 -17.76 -7.97 -0.69
C SER A 72 -16.60 -8.94 -0.84
N THR A 73 -16.57 -9.99 -0.03
CA THR A 73 -15.84 -11.24 -0.30
C THR A 73 -16.50 -11.96 -1.47
N VAL A 74 -16.50 -11.34 -2.65
CA VAL A 74 -16.90 -12.01 -3.90
C VAL A 74 -15.64 -12.20 -4.70
N TRP A 75 -15.10 -13.41 -4.61
CA TRP A 75 -14.02 -13.92 -5.43
C TRP A 75 -14.59 -14.05 -6.85
N PHE A 76 -14.36 -13.05 -7.71
CA PHE A 76 -14.66 -13.16 -9.13
C PHE A 76 -13.47 -13.86 -9.80
N GLU A 77 -13.48 -15.19 -9.78
CA GLU A 77 -12.81 -15.99 -10.81
C GLU A 77 -13.48 -15.66 -12.14
N ASP A 78 -12.93 -14.69 -12.88
CA ASP A 78 -12.79 -14.71 -14.35
C ASP A 78 -12.54 -13.34 -15.03
N SER A 79 -12.36 -12.23 -14.30
CA SER A 79 -12.13 -10.96 -15.02
C SER A 79 -11.37 -9.83 -14.29
N VAL A 80 -10.92 -10.04 -13.04
CA VAL A 80 -10.05 -9.08 -12.36
C VAL A 80 -8.61 -9.59 -12.42
N SER A 81 -7.77 -8.99 -13.26
CA SER A 81 -6.34 -9.27 -13.23
C SER A 81 -5.74 -8.63 -11.97
N GLU A 82 -5.80 -9.33 -10.84
CA GLU A 82 -5.11 -8.87 -9.63
C GLU A 82 -3.59 -8.96 -9.86
N ARG A 83 -2.91 -7.83 -9.68
CA ARG A 83 -1.45 -7.76 -9.72
C ARG A 83 -0.94 -7.47 -8.33
N GLU A 84 -0.04 -8.32 -7.86
CA GLU A 84 0.53 -8.26 -6.54
C GLU A 84 2.01 -7.85 -6.59
N PHE A 85 2.40 -6.96 -5.68
CA PHE A 85 3.79 -6.76 -5.29
C PHE A 85 3.92 -6.96 -3.79
N SER A 86 4.93 -7.71 -3.36
CA SER A 86 5.19 -7.94 -1.93
C SER A 86 6.66 -7.81 -1.57
N PHE A 87 6.92 -7.40 -0.33
CA PHE A 87 8.25 -7.27 0.25
C PHE A 87 8.21 -7.51 1.75
N GLU A 88 9.20 -8.24 2.27
CA GLU A 88 9.43 -8.40 3.72
C GLU A 88 10.82 -7.90 4.08
N THR A 89 10.90 -7.00 5.07
CA THR A 89 12.19 -6.62 5.66
C THR A 89 12.82 -7.79 6.42
N PRO A 90 14.12 -8.07 6.26
CA PRO A 90 14.77 -9.20 6.93
C PRO A 90 14.77 -9.04 8.46
N ALA A 91 15.00 -10.14 9.20
CA ALA A 91 15.12 -10.10 10.66
C ALA A 91 16.27 -9.22 11.16
N SER A 92 17.33 -9.08 10.35
CA SER A 92 18.49 -8.23 10.64
C SER A 92 18.32 -6.79 10.16
N TYR A 93 17.12 -6.37 9.75
CA TYR A 93 16.89 -5.02 9.24
C TYR A 93 17.07 -3.98 10.35
N GLY A 94 18.13 -3.16 10.25
CA GLY A 94 18.43 -2.11 11.22
C GLY A 94 17.71 -0.78 10.97
N GLY A 95 16.90 -0.68 9.92
CA GLY A 95 16.17 0.55 9.57
C GLY A 95 14.85 0.70 10.33
N THR A 96 14.40 1.94 10.46
CA THR A 96 13.09 2.28 11.06
C THR A 96 11.98 2.41 10.03
N GLY A 97 12.32 2.30 8.75
CA GLY A 97 11.39 2.37 7.64
C GLY A 97 12.04 1.92 6.34
N PHE A 98 11.23 1.78 5.31
CA PHE A 98 11.66 1.50 3.94
C PHE A 98 10.69 2.13 2.95
N VAL A 99 11.14 2.25 1.70
CA VAL A 99 10.30 2.68 0.59
C VAL A 99 10.15 1.54 -0.39
N MET A 100 8.91 1.19 -0.72
CA MET A 100 8.57 0.23 -1.77
C MET A 100 8.04 0.98 -2.97
N SER A 101 8.74 0.89 -4.10
CA SER A 101 8.35 1.56 -5.35
C SER A 101 7.81 0.52 -6.32
N VAL A 102 6.57 0.69 -6.76
CA VAL A 102 5.89 -0.28 -7.65
C VAL A 102 5.34 0.43 -8.88
N PRO A 103 5.47 -0.18 -10.08
CA PRO A 103 4.82 0.37 -11.26
C PRO A 103 3.29 0.27 -11.13
N VAL A 104 2.59 1.26 -11.67
CA VAL A 104 1.13 1.16 -11.84
C VAL A 104 0.86 0.21 -12.99
N VAL A 105 0.20 -0.90 -12.69
CA VAL A 105 -0.08 -2.00 -13.65
C VAL A 105 -1.57 -2.23 -13.87
N ALA A 106 -2.41 -1.53 -13.10
CA ALA A 106 -3.86 -1.47 -13.25
C ALA A 106 -4.36 -0.13 -12.70
N PRO A 107 -5.53 0.35 -13.13
CA PRO A 107 -6.00 1.71 -12.82
C PRO A 107 -6.39 1.90 -11.35
N LEU A 108 -6.68 0.83 -10.60
CA LEU A 108 -7.13 0.93 -9.21
C LEU A 108 -6.10 0.29 -8.25
N LEU A 109 -5.62 1.07 -7.28
CA LEU A 109 -4.95 0.56 -6.09
C LEU A 109 -6.02 0.09 -5.10
N TYR A 110 -6.22 -1.23 -5.07
CA TYR A 110 -7.29 -1.86 -4.31
C TYR A 110 -6.96 -2.03 -2.83
N ASP A 111 -5.75 -2.54 -2.53
CA ASP A 111 -5.36 -2.81 -1.14
C ASP A 111 -3.87 -2.62 -0.88
N VAL A 112 -3.56 -2.25 0.36
CA VAL A 112 -2.22 -2.26 0.94
C VAL A 112 -2.31 -3.01 2.26
N ILE A 113 -1.62 -4.14 2.31
CA ILE A 113 -1.70 -5.09 3.43
C ILE A 113 -0.35 -5.10 4.14
N LEU A 114 -0.38 -4.79 5.43
CA LEU A 114 0.77 -4.84 6.31
C LEU A 114 0.64 -6.05 7.22
N ARG A 115 1.72 -6.80 7.42
CA ARG A 115 1.78 -7.88 8.39
C ARG A 115 3.07 -7.81 9.20
N ASN A 116 2.93 -7.79 10.52
CA ASN A 116 4.07 -7.91 11.42
C ASN A 116 4.40 -9.40 11.61
N THR A 117 5.34 -9.92 10.83
CA THR A 117 5.80 -11.32 10.93
C THR A 117 6.88 -11.50 12.01
N GLY A 118 7.27 -10.42 12.69
CA GLY A 118 8.22 -10.42 13.79
C GLY A 118 7.63 -10.88 15.12
N ALA A 119 8.52 -11.12 16.09
CA ALA A 119 8.16 -11.53 17.44
C ALA A 119 7.81 -10.36 18.37
N SER A 120 8.08 -9.12 17.96
CA SER A 120 7.89 -7.91 18.77
C SER A 120 6.80 -7.02 18.20
N ASP A 121 6.03 -6.41 19.10
CA ASP A 121 5.03 -5.41 18.75
C ASP A 121 5.69 -4.16 18.18
N LYS A 122 5.01 -3.54 17.21
CA LYS A 122 5.38 -2.27 16.60
C LYS A 122 4.42 -1.20 17.11
N PRO A 123 4.85 -0.27 17.99
CA PRO A 123 3.93 0.63 18.69
C PRO A 123 3.31 1.68 17.78
N ASN A 124 4.02 2.10 16.74
CA ASN A 124 3.55 3.09 15.78
C ASN A 124 3.94 2.61 14.39
N ILE A 125 2.97 2.41 13.50
CA ILE A 125 3.22 2.19 12.07
C ILE A 125 2.59 3.33 11.29
N TYR A 126 3.36 3.85 10.34
CA TYR A 126 3.00 4.92 9.42
C TYR A 126 3.11 4.37 7.99
N VAL A 127 2.10 4.66 7.17
CA VAL A 127 2.10 4.35 5.74
C VAL A 127 1.62 5.56 4.96
N THR A 128 2.42 5.99 3.99
CA THR A 128 2.06 7.04 3.03
C THR A 128 2.33 6.53 1.62
N VAL A 129 1.46 6.86 0.68
CA VAL A 129 1.67 6.64 -0.76
C VAL A 129 1.92 7.98 -1.44
N LEU A 130 2.93 8.01 -2.30
CA LEU A 130 3.24 9.15 -3.16
C LEU A 130 3.31 8.71 -4.63
N ALA A 131 2.92 9.60 -5.54
CA ALA A 131 3.13 9.43 -6.97
C ALA A 131 3.40 10.79 -7.62
N GLN A 132 4.18 10.79 -8.68
CA GLN A 132 4.36 11.96 -9.54
C GLN A 132 3.70 11.65 -10.88
N GLU A 133 2.94 12.61 -11.42
CA GLU A 133 2.38 12.54 -12.77
C GLU A 133 3.48 12.53 -13.83
N ILE A 134 3.12 12.05 -15.02
CA ILE A 134 3.99 11.98 -16.21
C ILE A 134 4.13 13.36 -16.85
#